data_AF-A0A2E6PZW2-F1
#
_entry.id   AF-A0A2E6PZW2-F1
#
_cell.length_a   1.000
_cell.length_b   1.000
_cell.length_c   1.000
_cell.angle_alpha   90.00
_cell.angle_beta   90.00
_cell.angle_gamma   90.00
#
_symmetry.space_group_name_H-M   'P 1'
#
loop_
_entity.id
_entity.type
_entity.pdbx_description
1 polymer ?
#
loop_
_entity_poly.entity_id
_entity_poly.type
_entity_poly.pdbx_seq_one_letter_code
_entity_poly.pdbx_strand_id
1 'polypeptide(L)' 'MMKYTEAMKRIEDIVSELESGGLSLNETLKMFEEGSDLLKRCREEIEQAEKKIDDLRLSDEEDA' A
#
# COMPACT_ATOMS: atom_id res chain seq x y z
N MET A 1 -0.62 13.65 1.55
CA MET A 1 -0.15 12.25 1.37
C MET A 1 -1.03 11.38 2.25
N MET A 2 -1.65 10.34 1.70
CA MET A 2 -2.46 9.39 2.47
C MET A 2 -1.51 8.51 3.29
N LYS A 3 -1.87 8.16 4.53
CA LYS A 3 -1.05 7.29 5.40
C LYS A 3 -1.19 5.82 5.01
N TYR A 4 -0.19 4.99 5.33
CA TYR A 4 -0.24 3.53 5.12
C TYR A 4 -1.56 2.88 5.58
N THR A 5 -1.99 3.16 6.81
CA THR A 5 -3.20 2.57 7.38
C THR A 5 -4.48 3.05 6.69
N GLU A 6 -4.49 4.29 6.19
CA GLU A 6 -5.60 4.84 5.41
C GLU A 6 -5.65 4.20 4.01
N ALA A 7 -4.49 4.00 3.38
CA ALA A 7 -4.38 3.33 2.10
C ALA A 7 -4.83 1.85 2.19
N MET A 8 -4.41 1.14 3.24
CA MET A 8 -4.86 -0.23 3.51
C MET A 8 -6.37 -0.30 3.69
N LYS A 9 -6.95 0.59 4.50
CA LYS A 9 -8.39 0.65 4.68
C LYS A 9 -9.13 0.91 3.35
N ARG A 10 -8.61 1.82 2.52
CA ARG A 10 -9.22 2.09 1.21
C ARG A 10 -9.14 0.88 0.28
N ILE A 11 -8.04 0.11 0.32
CA ILE A 11 -7.93 -1.13 -0.45
C ILE A 11 -8.98 -2.15 0.01
N GLU A 12 -9.20 -2.31 1.32
CA GLU A 12 -10.24 -3.18 1.87
C GLU A 12 -11.65 -2.75 1.40
N ASP A 13 -11.93 -1.44 1.43
CA ASP A 13 -13.19 -0.88 0.94
C ASP A 13 -13.38 -1.19 -0.57
N ILE A 14 -12.34 -0.98 -1.38
CA ILE A 14 -12.36 -1.29 -2.83
C ILE A 14 -12.64 -2.77 -3.07
N VAL A 15 -11.98 -3.67 -2.34
CA VAL A 15 -12.20 -5.12 -2.47
C VAL A 15 -13.66 -5.45 -2.12
N SER A 16 -14.19 -4.89 -1.05
CA SER A 16 -15.58 -5.10 -0.65
C SER A 16 -16.57 -4.61 -1.71
N GLU A 17 -16.33 -3.43 -2.30
CA GLU A 17 -17.17 -2.88 -3.37
C GLU A 17 -17.11 -3.77 -4.63
N LEU A 18 -15.93 -4.24 -5.02
CA LEU A 18 -15.75 -5.15 -6.15
C LEU A 18 -16.43 -6.51 -5.94
N GLU A 19 -16.35 -7.09 -4.74
CA GLU A 19 -17.00 -8.36 -4.37
C GLU A 19 -18.52 -8.24 -4.31
N SER A 20 -19.04 -7.07 -3.92
CA SER A 20 -20.48 -6.81 -3.86
C SER A 20 -21.15 -6.83 -5.25
N GLY A 21 -20.38 -6.58 -6.31
CA GLY A 21 -20.86 -6.49 -7.68
C GLY A 21 -21.78 -5.30 -7.91
N GLY A 22 -22.51 -5.31 -9.04
CA GLY A 22 -23.44 -4.22 -9.40
C GLY A 22 -22.79 -2.96 -9.99
N LEU A 23 -21.46 -2.92 -10.07
CA LEU A 23 -20.69 -1.87 -10.72
C LEU A 23 -20.68 -2.05 -12.25
N SER A 24 -20.68 -0.94 -12.97
CA SER A 24 -20.39 -0.95 -14.41
C SER A 24 -18.93 -1.30 -14.68
N LEU A 25 -18.64 -1.77 -15.90
CA LEU A 25 -17.27 -2.09 -16.32
C LEU A 25 -16.30 -0.92 -16.08
N ASN A 26 -16.72 0.32 -16.35
CA ASN A 26 -15.89 1.51 -16.17
C ASN A 26 -15.59 1.76 -14.68
N GLU A 27 -16.58 1.61 -13.81
CA GLU A 27 -16.39 1.75 -12.36
C GLU A 27 -15.46 0.67 -11.81
N THR A 28 -15.64 -0.58 -12.24
CA THR A 28 -14.76 -1.70 -11.89
C THR A 28 -13.31 -1.43 -12.31
N LEU A 29 -13.09 -0.91 -13.52
CA LEU A 29 -11.75 -0.56 -14.01
C LEU A 29 -11.11 0.55 -13.16
N LYS A 30 -11.86 1.60 -12.83
CA LYS A 30 -11.37 2.69 -11.97
C LYS A 30 -10.99 2.21 -10.57
N MET A 31 -11.81 1.36 -9.97
CA MET A 31 -11.53 0.76 -8.67
C MET A 31 -10.27 -0.10 -8.69
N PHE A 32 -10.11 -0.90 -9.74
CA PHE A 32 -8.91 -1.72 -9.91
C PHE A 32 -7.64 -0.86 -10.06
N GLU A 33 -7.70 0.19 -10.87
CA GLU A 33 -6.59 1.15 -11.02
C GLU A 33 -6.25 1.82 -9.68
N GLU A 34 -7.25 2.32 -8.96
CA GLU A 34 -7.06 2.94 -7.64
C GLU A 34 -6.41 1.96 -6.65
N GLY A 35 -6.95 0.74 -6.54
CA GLY A 35 -6.42 -0.28 -5.64
C GLY A 35 -4.99 -0.69 -5.99
N SER A 36 -4.66 -0.78 -7.29
CA SER A 36 -3.31 -1.11 -7.76
C SER A 36 -2.29 -0.03 -7.40
N ASP A 37 -2.68 1.24 -7.56
CA ASP A 37 -1.84 2.38 -7.20
C ASP A 37 -1.61 2.48 -5.69
N LEU A 38 -2.67 2.29 -4.89
CA LEU A 38 -2.56 2.24 -3.43
C LEU A 38 -1.63 1.11 -2.98
N LEU A 39 -1.81 -0.09 -3.54
CA LEU A 39 -0.98 -1.25 -3.20
C LEU A 39 0.49 -1.02 -3.57
N LYS A 40 0.76 -0.38 -4.71
CA LYS A 40 2.13 0.01 -5.10
C LYS A 40 2.76 0.93 -4.06
N ARG A 41 2.04 1.96 -3.62
CA ARG A 41 2.53 2.89 -2.60
C ARG A 41 2.80 2.20 -1.26
N CYS A 42 1.91 1.33 -0.81
CA CYS A 42 2.11 0.57 0.42
C CYS A 42 3.40 -0.26 0.37
N ARG A 43 3.70 -0.90 -0.76
CA ARG A 43 4.96 -1.64 -0.95
C ARG A 43 6.18 -0.71 -0.88
N GLU A 44 6.13 0.43 -1.56
CA GLU A 44 7.23 1.41 -1.55
C GLU A 44 7.49 1.96 -0.12
N GLU A 45 6.45 2.14 0.69
CA GLU A 45 6.58 2.58 2.08
C GLU A 45 7.21 1.49 2.97
N ILE A 46 6.81 0.23 2.77
CA ILE A 46 7.41 -0.92 3.47
C ILE A 46 8.89 -1.06 3.11
N GLU A 47 9.24 -1.03 1.81
CA GLU A 47 10.63 -1.14 1.35
C GLU A 47 11.52 -0.03 1.95
N GLN A 48 10.99 1.19 2.06
CA GLN A 48 11.69 2.30 2.71
C GLN A 48 11.88 2.08 4.21
N ALA A 49 10.87 1.51 4.89
CA ALA A 49 10.97 1.18 6.30
C ALA A 49 11.99 0.07 6.55
N GLU A 50 11.98 -0.99 5.73
CA GLU A 50 12.95 -2.09 5.79
C GLU A 50 14.38 -1.58 5.58
N LYS A 51 14.61 -0.77 4.54
CA LYS A 51 15.92 -0.17 4.28
C LYS A 51 16.41 0.65 5.48
N LYS A 52 15.53 1.44 6.10
CA LYS A 52 15.88 2.25 7.27
C LYS A 52 16.27 1.36 8.47
N ILE A 53 15.63 0.21 8.64
CA ILE A 53 15.99 -0.75 9.68
C ILE A 53 17.38 -1.34 9.40
N ASP A 54 17.67 -1.72 8.16
CA ASP A 54 18.96 -2.26 7.77
C ASP A 54 20.10 -1.24 7.96
N ASP A 55 19.88 0.02 7.56
CA ASP A 55 20.84 1.11 7.77
C ASP A 55 21.17 1.30 9.26
N LEU A 56 20.16 1.22 10.15
CA LEU A 56 20.36 1.33 11.60
C LEU A 56 21.15 0.14 12.17
N ARG A 57 20.92 -1.08 11.66
CA ARG A 57 21.64 -2.28 12.11
C ARG A 57 23.12 -2.22 11.71
N LEU A 58 23.41 -1.74 10.51
CA LEU A 58 24.77 -1.54 10.04
C LEU A 58 25.52 -0.48 10.86
N SER A 59 24.86 0.62 11.24
CA SER A 59 25.49 1.64 12.10
C SER A 59 25.80 1.12 13.50
N ASP A 60 24.94 0.28 14.08
CA ASP A 60 25.15 -0.30 15.40
C ASP A 60 26.33 -1.31 15.43
N GLU A 61 26.68 -1.91 14.28
CA GLU A 61 27.81 -2.83 14.12
C GLU A 61 29.16 -2.11 13.87
N GLU A 62 29.15 -0.90 13.31
CA GLU A 62 30.37 -0.10 13.07
C GLU A 62 30.85 0.65 14.32
N ASP A 63 29.95 0.94 15.26
CA ASP A 63 30.25 1.59 16.55
C ASP A 63 30.61 0.60 17.69
N ALA A 64 30.57 -0.72 17.43
CA ALA A 64 30.84 -1.80 18.39
C ALA A 64 32.25 -2.43 18.23
#